data_AF-A0A4S0Q631-F1
#
_entry.id   AF-A0A4S0Q631-F1
#
_cell.length_a   1.000
_cell.length_b   1.000
_cell.length_c   1.000
_cell.angle_alpha   90.00
_cell.angle_beta   90.00
_cell.angle_gamma   90.00
#
_symmetry.space_group_name_H-M   'P 1'
#
loop_
_entity.id
_entity.type
_entity.pdbx_description
1 polymer ?
#
loop_
_entity_poly.entity_id
_entity_poly.type
_entity_poly.pdbx_seq_one_letter_code
_entity_poly.pdbx_strand_id
1 'polypeptide(L)' 'ARREDVVAMSEELFSVVLSGAVEIKINQRYALKDAGRAHSDLEGRRTTGTTVLIP' A
#
# COMPACT_ATOMS: atom_id res chain seq x y z
N ALA A 1 16.36 -9.15 -9.80
CA ALA A 1 16.42 -7.68 -9.73
C ALA A 1 17.70 -7.29 -9.02
N ARG A 2 18.48 -6.38 -9.61
CA ARG A 2 19.64 -5.75 -8.97
C ARG A 2 19.16 -4.53 -8.18
N ARG A 3 19.98 -4.04 -7.25
CA ARG A 3 19.65 -2.85 -6.45
C ARG A 3 19.30 -1.64 -7.32
N GLU A 4 20.06 -1.44 -8.40
CA GLU A 4 19.86 -0.36 -9.36
C GLU A 4 18.47 -0.42 -10.02
N ASP A 5 18.00 -1.61 -10.39
CA ASP A 5 16.67 -1.78 -10.99
C ASP A 5 15.56 -1.35 -10.00
N VAL A 6 15.69 -1.70 -8.71
CA VAL A 6 14.72 -1.34 -7.66
C VAL A 6 14.70 0.16 -7.40
N VAL A 7 15.88 0.80 -7.37
CA VAL A 7 15.98 2.25 -7.14
C VAL A 7 15.35 3.02 -8.29
N ALA A 8 15.70 2.67 -9.54
CA ALA A 8 15.13 3.33 -10.72
C ALA A 8 13.60 3.23 -10.75
N MET A 9 13.05 2.02 -10.53
CA MET A 9 11.59 1.83 -10.48
C MET A 9 10.93 2.60 -9.32
N SER A 10 11.60 2.72 -8.18
CA SER A 10 11.07 3.47 -7.03
C SER A 10 11.01 4.96 -7.34
N GLU A 11 12.07 5.51 -7.94
CA GLU A 11 12.13 6.92 -8.34
C GLU A 11 11.04 7.27 -9.35
N GLU A 12 10.83 6.42 -10.37
CA GLU A 12 9.76 6.56 -11.35
C GLU A 12 8.38 6.55 -10.68
N LEU A 13 8.11 5.58 -9.81
CA LEU A 13 6.85 5.48 -9.07
C LEU A 13 6.59 6.73 -8.23
N PHE A 14 7.57 7.16 -7.43
CA PHE A 14 7.40 8.33 -6.57
C PHE A 14 7.24 9.62 -7.37
N SER A 15 7.91 9.78 -8.51
CA SER A 15 7.73 10.93 -9.40
C SER A 15 6.26 11.06 -9.86
N VAL A 16 5.66 9.95 -10.29
CA VAL A 16 4.24 9.92 -10.72
C VAL A 16 3.29 10.25 -9.56
N VAL A 17 3.53 9.69 -8.37
CA VAL A 17 2.71 9.99 -7.17
C VAL A 17 2.84 11.47 -6.78
N LEU A 18 4.06 12.01 -6.75
CA LEU A 18 4.31 13.41 -6.39
C LEU A 18 3.74 14.40 -7.42
N SER A 19 3.70 14.01 -8.70
CA SER A 19 3.04 14.81 -9.73
C SER A 19 1.51 14.89 -9.57
N GLY A 20 0.92 14.04 -8.72
CA GLY A 20 -0.54 13.93 -8.54
C GLY A 20 -1.25 13.15 -9.66
N ALA A 21 -0.52 12.63 -10.65
CA ALA A 21 -1.09 11.79 -11.70
C ALA A 21 -1.68 10.46 -11.16
N VAL A 22 -1.16 9.98 -10.01
CA VAL A 22 -1.70 8.82 -9.29
C VAL A 22 -1.95 9.21 -7.83
N GLU A 23 -3.20 9.07 -7.38
CA GLU A 23 -3.60 9.27 -5.99
C GLU A 23 -3.76 7.91 -5.28
N ILE A 24 -3.06 7.72 -4.17
CA ILE A 24 -3.14 6.49 -3.35
C ILE A 24 -4.12 6.72 -2.20
N LYS A 25 -5.29 6.07 -2.26
CA LYS A 25 -6.32 6.15 -1.21
C LYS A 25 -6.14 5.04 -0.18
N ILE A 26 -5.86 5.44 1.06
CA ILE A 26 -5.81 4.54 2.23
C ILE A 26 -7.23 4.38 2.78
N ASN A 27 -7.88 3.29 2.39
CA ASN A 27 -9.29 3.05 2.70
C ASN A 27 -9.46 2.29 4.03
N GLN A 28 -8.44 1.56 4.48
CA GLN A 28 -8.48 0.84 5.74
C GLN A 28 -7.18 1.02 6.54
N ARG A 29 -7.34 1.20 7.85
CA ARG A 29 -6.25 1.31 8.83
C ARG A 29 -6.60 0.41 10.00
N TYR A 30 -5.71 -0.54 10.30
CA TYR A 30 -5.85 -1.42 11.45
C TYR A 30 -4.66 -1.21 12.38
N ALA A 31 -4.83 -1.39 13.69
CA ALA A 31 -3.68 -1.50 14.58
C ALA A 31 -2.89 -2.78 14.25
N LEU A 32 -1.58 -2.81 14.48
CA LEU A 32 -0.73 -3.96 14.18
C LEU A 32 -1.21 -5.23 14.90
N LYS A 33 -1.70 -5.08 16.14
CA LYS A 33 -2.31 -6.18 16.92
C LYS A 33 -3.54 -6.81 16.25
N ASP A 34 -4.20 -6.08 15.34
CA ASP A 34 -5.41 -6.52 14.64
C ASP A 34 -5.11 -7.08 13.24
N ALA A 35 -3.85 -7.44 12.94
CA ALA A 35 -3.45 -7.98 11.64
C ALA A 35 -4.32 -9.17 11.18
N GLY A 36 -4.68 -10.07 12.09
CA GLY A 36 -5.56 -11.21 11.77
C GLY A 36 -6.94 -10.79 11.22
N ARG A 37 -7.48 -9.68 11.72
CA ARG A 37 -8.74 -9.09 11.20
C ARG A 37 -8.52 -8.48 9.82
N ALA A 38 -7.43 -7.75 9.61
CA ALA A 38 -7.10 -7.16 8.30
C ALA A 38 -7.02 -8.24 7.20
N HIS A 39 -6.40 -9.39 7.50
CA HIS A 39 -6.36 -10.55 6.61
C HIS A 39 -7.75 -11.13 6.35
N SER A 40 -8.53 -11.36 7.40
CA SER A 40 -9.90 -11.89 7.28
C SER A 40 -10.80 -10.99 6.42
N ASP A 41 -10.65 -9.66 6.52
CA ASP A 41 -11.37 -8.68 5.71
C ASP A 41 -10.92 -8.70 4.25
N LEU A 42 -9.61 -8.83 3.98
CA LEU A 42 -9.05 -8.94 2.63
C LEU A 42 -9.52 -10.22 1.92
N GLU A 43 -9.37 -11.38 2.58
CA GLU A 43 -9.78 -12.69 2.03
C GLU A 43 -11.30 -12.76 1.81
N GLY A 44 -12.06 -12.16 2.72
CA GLY A 44 -13.51 -12.01 2.60
C GLY A 44 -13.95 -10.97 1.56
N ARG A 45 -13.02 -10.36 0.81
CA ARG A 45 -13.28 -9.33 -0.21
C ARG A 45 -14.03 -8.11 0.34
N ARG A 46 -13.82 -7.78 1.61
CA ARG A 46 -14.42 -6.61 2.30
C ARG A 46 -13.58 -5.35 2.17
N THR A 47 -12.35 -5.45 1.66
CA THR A 47 -11.46 -4.31 1.42
C THR A 47 -11.52 -3.84 -0.03
N THR A 48 -11.32 -2.55 -0.24
CA THR A 48 -11.07 -1.95 -1.55
C THR A 48 -9.93 -0.96 -1.42
N GLY A 49 -9.11 -0.79 -2.46
CA GLY A 49 -7.95 0.11 -2.41
C GLY A 49 -6.87 -0.38 -1.44
N THR A 50 -6.22 0.56 -0.75
CA THR A 50 -5.06 0.27 0.10
C THR A 50 -5.47 0.09 1.56
N THR A 51 -4.96 -0.98 2.18
CA THR A 51 -5.00 -1.24 3.62
C THR A 51 -3.61 -1.06 4.23
N VAL A 52 -3.52 -0.45 5.42
CA VAL A 52 -2.26 -0.32 6.17
C VAL A 52 -2.41 -0.78 7.61
N LEU A 53 -1.32 -1.28 8.19
CA LEU A 53 -1.20 -1.56 9.62
C LEU A 53 -0.44 -0.42 10.31
N ILE A 54 -0.96 0.05 11.44
CA ILE A 54 -0.37 1.09 12.27
C ILE A 54 0.21 0.43 13.52
N PRO A 55 1.54 0.56 13.79
CA PRO A 55 2.19 -0.02 14.96
C PRO A 55 1.56 0.37 16.30
#